data_AF-A0A3M1FLF9-F1
#
_entry.id   AF-A0A3M1FLF9-F1
#
_cell.length_a   1.000
_cell.length_b   1.000
_cell.length_c   1.000
_cell.angle_alpha   90.00
_cell.angle_beta   90.00
_cell.angle_gamma   90.00
#
_symmetry.space_group_name_H-M   'P 1'
#
loop_
_entity.id
_entity.type
_entity.pdbx_description
1 polymer ?
#
loop_
_entity_poly.entity_id
_entity_poly.type
_entity_poly.pdbx_seq_one_letter_code
_entity_poly.pdbx_strand_id
1 'polypeptide(L)' 'MAFVLLLPFLVIDIVVANILVGLGMYMVSPVLISLPLKLAVFVLADGWLVLCKGIVMS' A
#
# COMPACT_ATOMS: atom_id res chain seq x y z
N MET A 1 10.02 11.30 -7.48
CA MET A 1 9.48 10.01 -7.95
C MET A 1 8.94 9.15 -6.80
N ALA A 2 9.63 9.09 -5.65
CA ALA A 2 9.20 8.30 -4.49
C ALA A 2 7.77 8.61 -3.97
N PHE A 3 7.33 9.88 -4.00
CA PHE A 3 5.98 10.26 -3.57
C PHE A 3 4.87 9.58 -4.40
N VAL A 4 5.06 9.47 -5.72
CA VAL A 4 4.08 8.84 -6.62
C VAL A 4 3.99 7.34 -6.36
N LEU A 5 5.11 6.70 -6.02
CA LEU A 5 5.17 5.29 -5.59
C LEU A 5 4.44 5.06 -4.25
N LEU A 6 4.40 6.05 -3.36
CA LEU A 6 3.78 5.92 -2.03
C LEU A 6 2.26 6.10 -2.04
N LEU A 7 1.76 6.87 -3.02
CA LEU A 7 0.35 7.21 -3.21
C LEU A 7 -0.60 5.99 -3.26
N PRO A 8 -0.34 4.93 -4.05
CA PRO A 8 -1.20 3.75 -4.06
C PRO A 8 -1.24 3.02 -2.72
N PHE A 9 -0.13 2.97 -1.97
CA PHE A 9 -0.11 2.35 -0.65
C PHE A 9 -0.93 3.12 0.39
N LEU A 10 -0.90 4.45 0.29
CA LEU A 10 -1.68 5.33 1.16
C LEU A 10 -3.19 5.18 0.88
N VAL A 11 -3.59 5.03 -0.39
CA VAL A 11 -4.99 4.73 -0.74
C VAL A 11 -5.42 3.40 -0.12
N ILE A 12 -4.58 2.36 -0.19
CA ILE A 12 -4.88 1.05 0.42
C ILE A 12 -5.11 1.19 1.93
N ASP A 13 -4.25 1.93 2.64
CA ASP A 13 -4.42 2.12 4.08
C ASP A 13 -5.73 2.83 4.44
N ILE A 14 -6.08 3.91 3.73
CA ILE A 14 -7.31 4.66 3.98
C ILE A 14 -8.55 3.80 3.68
N VAL A 15 -8.54 3.05 2.58
CA VAL A 15 -9.64 2.17 2.19
C VAL A 15 -9.82 1.06 3.21
N VAL A 16 -8.75 0.37 3.61
CA VAL A 16 -8.80 -0.71 4.60
C VAL A 16 -9.27 -0.20 5.96
N ALA A 17 -8.78 0.97 6.40
CA ALA A 17 -9.23 1.58 7.64
C ALA A 17 -10.73 1.89 7.62
N ASN A 18 -11.24 2.49 6.54
CA ASN A 18 -12.66 2.81 6.40
C ASN A 18 -13.55 1.55 6.36
N ILE A 19 -13.07 0.48 5.73
CA ILE A 19 -13.79 -0.81 5.72
C ILE A 19 -13.87 -1.38 7.14
N LEU A 20 -12.76 -1.38 7.91
CA LEU A 20 -12.77 -1.87 9.30
C LEU A 20 -13.72 -1.07 10.18
N VAL A 21 -13.68 0.25 10.06
CA VAL A 21 -14.58 1.15 10.80
C VAL A 21 -16.04 0.89 10.40
N GLY A 22 -16.32 0.69 9.12
CA GLY A 22 -17.65 0.34 8.62
C GLY A 22 -18.16 -1.03 9.11
N LEU A 23 -17.25 -1.98 9.36
CA LEU A 23 -17.56 -3.28 9.97
C LEU A 23 -17.67 -3.23 11.50
N GLY A 24 -17.43 -2.07 12.14
CA GLY A 24 -17.41 -1.92 13.60
C GLY A 24 -16.18 -2.54 14.28
N MET A 25 -15.15 -2.89 13.51
CA MET A 25 -13.94 -3.56 14.02
C MET A 25 -12.87 -2.54 14.42
N TYR A 26 -13.04 -1.92 15.58
CA TYR A 26 -12.10 -0.91 16.11
C TYR A 26 -10.84 -1.48 16.78
N MET A 27 -10.92 -2.74 17.23
CA MET A 27 -9.85 -3.39 18.00
C MET A 27 -8.80 -4.06 17.12
N VAL A 28 -9.10 -4.24 15.82
CA VAL A 28 -8.16 -4.82 14.87
C VAL A 28 -7.38 -3.69 14.22
N SER A 29 -6.06 -3.76 14.29
CA SER A 29 -5.21 -2.81 13.58
C SER A 29 -5.39 -2.97 12.06
N PRO A 30 -5.78 -1.92 11.32
CA PRO A 30 -5.93 -1.97 9.86
C PRO A 30 -4.64 -2.39 9.15
N VAL A 31 -3.48 -2.16 9.78
CA VAL A 31 -2.15 -2.47 9.25
C VAL A 31 -1.96 -3.96 8.98
N LEU A 32 -2.56 -4.83 9.80
CA LEU A 32 -2.48 -6.28 9.61
C LEU A 32 -3.10 -6.73 8.29
N ILE A 33 -4.12 -6.01 7.83
CA ILE A 33 -4.86 -6.32 6.60
C ILE A 33 -4.25 -5.56 5.43
N SER A 34 -3.79 -4.33 5.65
CA SER A 34 -3.16 -3.54 4.59
C SER A 34 -1.78 -4.04 4.20
N LEU A 35 -0.97 -4.58 5.12
CA LEU A 35 0.37 -5.11 4.84
C LEU A 35 0.42 -6.18 3.73
N PRO A 36 -0.30 -7.32 3.82
CA PRO A 36 -0.29 -8.33 2.77
C PRO A 36 -0.85 -7.78 1.45
N LEU A 37 -1.82 -6.89 1.52
CA LEU A 37 -2.45 -6.24 0.35
C LEU A 37 -1.49 -5.31 -0.38
N LYS A 38 -0.73 -4.49 0.36
CA LYS A 38 0.33 -3.63 -0.17
C LYS A 38 1.40 -4.47 -0.85
N LEU A 39 1.84 -5.57 -0.22
CA LEU A 39 2.82 -6.48 -0.80
C LEU A 39 2.31 -7.11 -2.10
N ALA A 40 1.06 -7.57 -2.13
CA ALA A 40 0.45 -8.12 -3.34
C ALA A 40 0.44 -7.08 -4.47
N VAL A 41 -0.03 -5.86 -4.21
CA VAL A 41 -0.05 -4.78 -5.21
C VAL A 41 1.36 -4.41 -5.65
N PHE A 42 2.32 -4.37 -4.73
CA PHE A 42 3.72 -4.06 -5.06
C PHE A 42 4.36 -5.11 -5.96
N VAL A 43 4.11 -6.39 -5.71
CA VAL A 43 4.62 -7.48 -6.55
C VAL A 43 3.90 -7.51 -7.90
N LEU A 44 2.57 -7.35 -7.92
CA LEU A 44 1.78 -7.34 -9.16
C LEU A 44 2.10 -6.16 -10.09
N ALA A 45 2.54 -5.04 -9.53
CA ALA A 45 2.95 -3.86 -10.29
C ALA A 45 4.43 -3.86 -10.70
N ASP A 46 5.16 -4.98 -10.54
CA ASP A 46 6.61 -5.06 -10.71
C ASP A 46 7.35 -3.93 -9.96
N GLY A 47 6.89 -3.61 -8.74
CA GLY A 47 7.30 -2.42 -8.01
C GLY A 47 8.80 -2.35 -7.72
N TRP A 48 9.48 -3.49 -7.60
CA TRP A 48 10.94 -3.56 -7.50
C TRP A 48 11.65 -2.99 -8.73
N LEU A 49 11.14 -3.28 -9.93
CA LEU A 49 11.72 -2.81 -11.19
C LEU A 49 11.48 -1.31 -11.38
N VAL A 50 10.31 -0.81 -10.98
CA VAL A 50 9.99 0.62 -10.95
C VAL A 50 10.90 1.37 -9.97
N LEU A 51 11.15 0.80 -8.78
CA LEU A 51 12.06 1.39 -7.78
C LEU A 51 13.50 1.44 -8.31
N CYS A 52 14.02 0.33 -8.84
CA CYS A 52 15.37 0.27 -9.40
C CYS A 52 15.56 1.24 -10.57
N LYS A 53 14.60 1.31 -11.51
CA LYS A 53 14.63 2.31 -12.60
C LYS A 53 14.64 3.73 -12.04
N GLY A 54 13.80 4.01 -11.05
CA GLY A 54 13.72 5.31 -10.40
C GLY A 54 15.00 5.72 -9.68
N ILE A 55 15.81 4.77 -9.19
CA ILE A 55 17.11 5.04 -8.56
C ILE A 55 18.22 5.21 -9.60
N VAL A 56 18.25 4.36 -10.62
CA VAL A 56 19.31 4.36 -11.66
C VAL A 56 19.17 5.54 -12.62
N MET A 57 17.93 5.97 -12.92
CA MET A 57 17.65 7.12 -13.79
C MET A 57 17.57 8.45 -13.01
N SER A 58 17.85 8.45 -11.70
CA SER A 58 17.86 9.66 -10.87
C SER A 58 19.18 10.40 -10.88
#